data_AF-A0A8T6SWX2-F1
#
_entry.id   AF-A0A8T6SWX2-F1
#
_cell.length_a   1.000
_cell.length_b   1.000
_cell.length_c   1.000
_cell.angle_alpha   90.00
_cell.angle_beta   90.00
_cell.angle_gamma   90.00
#
_symmetry.space_group_name_H-M   'P 1'
#
loop_
_entity.id
_entity.type
_entity.pdbx_description
1 polymer ?
#
loop_
_entity_poly.entity_id
_entity_poly.type
_entity_poly.pdbx_seq_one_letter_code
_entity_poly.pdbx_strand_id
1 'polypeptide(L)'
;GVGGSLSCKAGVDCSVCTACTLPEMVELVGSSDNVTVRTGVDLEKEELDADVIIVATGLDVADGSQLSEYGAGRLDNVVTALEMDQRLRGVGEGASMPLELPAEGGRVAIVQCVCSRDAGELPYCSRVCCAYSARLALELREVYPGLPVDVFYMDLQ
;
A
#
# COMPACT_ATOMS: atom_id res chain seq x y z
N GLY A 1 12.34 -23.44 18.51
CA GLY A 1 12.40 -22.26 19.38
C GLY A 1 11.52 -21.20 18.77
N VAL A 2 10.66 -20.57 19.59
CA VAL A 2 9.68 -19.57 19.17
C VAL A 2 10.40 -18.33 18.63
N GLY A 3 10.03 -17.90 17.43
CA GLY A 3 10.63 -16.74 16.76
C GLY A 3 9.79 -16.23 15.61
N GLY A 4 8.48 -16.09 15.81
CA GLY A 4 7.64 -15.34 14.88
C GLY A 4 7.90 -13.86 15.05
N SER A 5 8.57 -13.22 14.08
CA SER A 5 8.53 -11.77 13.94
C SER A 5 7.51 -11.42 12.86
N LEU A 6 6.34 -11.02 13.35
CA LEU A 6 5.18 -10.57 12.60
C LEU A 6 5.50 -9.21 11.98
N SER A 7 5.51 -9.11 10.65
CA SER A 7 5.47 -7.81 9.98
C SER A 7 4.49 -7.80 8.80
N CYS A 8 3.24 -8.02 9.14
CA CYS A 8 2.16 -7.15 8.71
C CYS A 8 1.51 -6.72 10.00
N LYS A 9 1.11 -5.46 10.14
CA LYS A 9 0.45 -4.97 11.36
C LYS A 9 -0.96 -5.59 11.45
N ALA A 10 -1.21 -6.87 11.12
CA ALA A 10 -2.40 -7.60 11.54
C ALA A 10 -2.45 -7.62 13.09
N GLY A 11 -3.52 -8.09 13.71
CA GLY A 11 -3.60 -8.13 15.18
C GLY A 11 -2.57 -9.10 15.80
N VAL A 12 -2.92 -9.64 16.96
CA VAL A 12 -2.19 -10.75 17.62
C VAL A 12 -2.06 -12.01 16.74
N ASP A 13 -2.73 -12.06 15.59
CA ASP A 13 -2.76 -13.17 14.61
C ASP A 13 -2.86 -12.64 13.16
N CYS A 14 -2.15 -13.27 12.20
CA CYS A 14 -2.21 -12.96 10.75
C CYS A 14 -3.56 -13.38 10.14
N SER A 15 -4.33 -14.26 10.82
CA SER A 15 -5.67 -14.69 10.38
C SER A 15 -6.69 -13.56 10.26
N VAL A 16 -6.48 -12.45 10.98
CA VAL A 16 -7.42 -11.32 11.00
C VAL A 16 -7.33 -10.45 9.75
N CYS A 17 -6.14 -10.36 9.15
CA CYS A 17 -5.93 -9.53 7.96
C CYS A 17 -6.24 -10.30 6.68
N THR A 18 -5.96 -11.61 6.62
CA THR A 18 -6.10 -12.47 5.43
C THR A 18 -5.39 -11.99 4.15
N ALA A 19 -4.76 -10.81 4.18
CA ALA A 19 -4.00 -10.22 3.08
C ALA A 19 -2.65 -10.90 2.88
N CYS A 20 -2.08 -11.43 3.97
CA CYS A 20 -0.81 -12.13 3.96
C CYS A 20 -1.06 -13.58 3.49
N THR A 21 -0.39 -14.05 2.44
CA THR A 21 -0.22 -15.49 2.15
C THR A 21 0.75 -16.16 3.14
N LEU A 22 1.15 -15.43 4.19
CA LEU A 22 2.08 -15.88 5.21
C LEU A 22 1.63 -17.18 5.91
N PRO A 23 0.34 -17.40 6.26
CA PRO A 23 -0.07 -18.67 6.85
C PRO A 23 0.15 -19.85 5.91
N GLU A 24 -0.21 -19.72 4.63
CA GLU A 24 -0.01 -20.75 3.61
C GLU A 24 1.49 -21.00 3.36
N MET A 25 2.31 -19.94 3.35
CA MET A 25 3.76 -20.05 3.24
C MET A 25 4.38 -20.74 4.46
N VAL A 26 3.93 -20.42 5.67
CA VAL A 26 4.41 -21.06 6.92
C VAL A 26 4.03 -22.53 6.94
N GLU A 27 2.83 -22.88 6.49
CA GLU A 27 2.38 -24.28 6.42
C GLU A 27 3.15 -25.06 5.34
N LEU A 28 3.41 -24.46 4.18
CA LEU A 28 4.22 -25.04 3.12
C LEU A 28 5.68 -25.28 3.58
N VAL A 29 6.27 -24.30 4.27
CA VAL A 29 7.64 -24.41 4.80
C VAL A 29 7.70 -25.42 5.94
N GLY A 30 6.74 -25.38 6.88
CA GLY A 30 6.71 -26.28 8.05
C GLY A 30 6.40 -27.74 7.72
N SER A 31 5.83 -28.01 6.54
CA SER A 31 5.55 -29.36 6.03
C SER A 31 6.67 -29.94 5.16
N SER A 32 7.75 -29.19 4.93
CA SER A 32 8.87 -29.60 4.09
C SER A 32 10.10 -29.92 4.94
N ASP A 33 10.71 -31.09 4.71
CA ASP A 33 11.96 -31.49 5.42
C ASP A 33 13.12 -30.56 5.07
N ASN A 34 13.13 -30.04 3.83
CA ASN A 34 14.10 -29.10 3.29
C ASN A 34 13.36 -27.97 2.56
N VAL A 35 13.79 -26.72 2.70
CA VAL A 35 13.18 -25.60 1.99
C VAL A 35 14.05 -25.19 0.81
N THR A 36 13.63 -25.54 -0.40
CA THR A 36 14.29 -25.10 -1.62
C THR A 36 13.84 -23.68 -2.00
N VAL A 37 14.69 -22.68 -1.78
CA VAL A 37 14.43 -21.29 -2.19
C VAL A 37 14.83 -21.11 -3.65
N ARG A 38 13.89 -20.66 -4.50
CA ARG A 38 14.17 -20.27 -5.89
C ARG A 38 14.29 -18.75 -5.98
N THR A 39 15.46 -18.25 -6.37
CA THR A 39 15.70 -16.81 -6.56
C THR A 39 15.91 -16.48 -8.02
N GLY A 40 15.44 -15.31 -8.46
CA GLY A 40 15.68 -14.78 -9.81
C GLY A 40 14.44 -14.78 -10.70
N VAL A 41 14.28 -13.71 -11.47
CA VAL A 41 13.23 -13.61 -12.50
C VAL A 41 13.64 -14.33 -13.79
N ASP A 42 14.94 -14.62 -13.97
CA ASP A 42 15.53 -15.29 -15.15
C ASP A 42 16.90 -15.99 -14.90
N LEU A 43 17.27 -16.36 -13.66
CA LEU A 43 18.60 -16.93 -13.38
C LEU A 43 18.57 -18.37 -12.85
N GLU A 44 19.69 -19.08 -13.06
CA GLU A 44 19.89 -20.50 -12.80
C GLU A 44 19.38 -20.92 -11.41
N LYS A 45 18.74 -22.09 -11.37
CA LYS A 45 18.15 -22.66 -10.16
C LYS A 45 19.28 -23.16 -9.25
N GLU A 46 19.40 -22.56 -8.07
CA GLU A 46 20.27 -23.06 -7.01
C GLU A 46 19.46 -23.66 -5.87
N GLU A 47 19.95 -24.77 -5.31
CA GLU A 47 19.40 -25.39 -4.11
C GLU A 47 20.26 -25.00 -2.91
N LEU A 48 19.64 -24.43 -1.88
CA LEU A 48 20.31 -23.94 -0.68
C LEU A 48 19.67 -24.57 0.56
N ASP A 49 20.48 -25.18 1.41
CA ASP A 49 20.06 -25.62 2.75
C ASP A 49 20.05 -24.41 3.70
N ALA A 50 18.93 -24.16 4.36
CA ALA A 50 18.76 -23.04 5.29
C ALA A 50 18.07 -23.47 6.59
N ASP A 51 18.66 -23.11 7.72
CA ASP A 51 18.07 -23.36 9.05
C ASP A 51 16.92 -22.39 9.38
N VAL A 52 16.94 -21.19 8.79
CA VAL A 52 15.97 -20.11 9.04
C VAL A 52 15.69 -19.36 7.74
N ILE A 53 14.41 -19.09 7.49
CA ILE A 53 13.96 -18.29 6.35
C ILE A 53 13.21 -17.06 6.85
N ILE A 54 13.57 -15.91 6.29
CA ILE A 54 12.90 -14.64 6.53
C ILE A 54 12.16 -14.24 5.25
N VAL A 55 10.84 -14.14 5.33
CA VAL A 55 10.01 -13.67 4.23
C VAL A 55 9.75 -12.17 4.41
N ALA A 56 10.33 -11.37 3.52
CA ALA A 56 10.26 -9.91 3.55
C ALA A 56 9.95 -9.32 2.15
N THR A 57 9.04 -9.96 1.43
CA THR A 57 8.67 -9.61 0.04
C THR A 57 7.86 -8.31 -0.08
N GLY A 58 7.44 -7.73 1.04
CA GLY A 58 6.67 -6.49 1.07
C GLY A 58 5.19 -6.70 0.79
N LEU A 59 4.56 -5.69 0.19
CA LEU A 59 3.15 -5.65 -0.18
C LEU A 59 2.98 -4.92 -1.50
N ASP A 60 1.91 -5.25 -2.20
CA ASP A 60 1.46 -4.51 -3.38
C ASP A 60 0.37 -3.51 -2.99
N VAL A 61 0.31 -2.41 -3.74
CA VAL A 61 -0.72 -1.38 -3.55
C VAL A 61 -2.01 -1.85 -4.25
N ALA A 62 -3.12 -1.80 -3.52
CA ALA A 62 -4.42 -2.11 -4.09
C ALA A 62 -4.74 -1.16 -5.25
N ASP A 63 -5.22 -1.72 -6.36
CA ASP A 63 -5.58 -0.95 -7.55
C ASP A 63 -6.98 -0.32 -7.37
N GLY A 64 -7.00 0.94 -6.94
CA GLY A 64 -8.23 1.72 -6.80
C GLY A 64 -8.87 2.13 -8.12
N SER A 65 -8.25 1.86 -9.28
CA SER A 65 -8.82 2.19 -10.59
C SER A 65 -10.12 1.43 -10.89
N GLN A 66 -10.33 0.30 -10.23
CA GLN A 66 -11.52 -0.53 -10.40
C GLN A 66 -12.77 0.06 -9.71
N LEU A 67 -12.59 1.00 -8.78
CA LEU A 67 -13.68 1.66 -8.05
C LEU A 67 -14.21 2.85 -8.85
N SER A 68 -15.09 2.53 -9.79
CA SER A 68 -15.69 3.46 -10.76
C SER A 68 -16.37 4.69 -10.11
N GLU A 69 -16.86 4.56 -8.89
CA GLU A 69 -17.52 5.60 -8.10
C GLU A 69 -16.60 6.77 -7.76
N TYR A 70 -15.29 6.53 -7.65
CA TYR A 70 -14.30 7.58 -7.40
C TYR A 70 -13.78 8.23 -8.68
N GLY A 71 -14.14 7.69 -9.85
CA GLY A 71 -13.78 8.26 -11.14
C GLY A 71 -12.32 8.04 -11.55
N ALA A 72 -11.59 7.15 -10.88
CA ALA A 72 -10.24 6.76 -11.27
C ALA A 72 -10.25 6.19 -12.71
N GLY A 73 -9.24 6.57 -13.51
CA GLY A 73 -9.17 6.24 -14.95
C GLY A 73 -10.17 6.99 -15.85
N ARG A 74 -11.16 7.70 -15.29
CA ARG A 74 -12.14 8.52 -16.03
C ARG A 74 -11.93 10.02 -15.84
N LEU A 75 -11.44 10.43 -14.67
CA LEU A 75 -11.17 11.81 -14.32
C LEU A 75 -9.66 12.03 -14.19
N ASP A 76 -9.12 12.95 -14.96
CA ASP A 76 -7.65 13.19 -15.04
C ASP A 76 -7.03 13.65 -13.70
N ASN A 77 -7.84 14.21 -12.81
CA ASN A 77 -7.44 14.74 -11.52
C ASN A 77 -7.68 13.77 -10.35
N VAL A 78 -8.08 12.53 -10.63
CA VAL A 78 -8.20 11.47 -9.62
C VAL A 78 -6.95 10.58 -9.71
N VAL A 79 -6.17 10.59 -8.63
CA VAL A 79 -4.91 9.85 -8.53
C VAL A 79 -4.84 9.12 -7.20
N THR A 80 -4.06 8.04 -7.15
CA THR A 80 -3.74 7.33 -5.92
C THR A 80 -2.82 8.17 -5.04
N ALA A 81 -2.81 7.87 -3.74
CA ALA A 81 -1.93 8.56 -2.80
C ALA A 81 -0.44 8.31 -3.12
N LEU A 82 -0.09 7.14 -3.66
CA LEU A 82 1.27 6.83 -4.09
C LEU A 82 1.69 7.65 -5.32
N GLU A 83 0.83 7.77 -6.34
CA GLU A 83 1.10 8.62 -7.50
C GLU A 83 1.27 10.08 -7.09
N MET A 84 0.45 10.58 -6.15
CA MET A 84 0.59 11.94 -5.65
C MET A 84 1.92 12.17 -4.92
N ASP A 85 2.34 11.22 -4.06
CA ASP A 85 3.63 11.28 -3.37
C ASP A 85 4.82 11.19 -4.35
N GLN A 86 4.73 10.34 -5.37
CA GLN A 86 5.69 10.26 -6.46
C GLN A 86 5.82 11.59 -7.21
N ARG A 87 4.70 12.26 -7.48
CA ARG A 87 4.68 13.61 -8.09
C ARG A 87 5.32 14.66 -7.19
N LEU A 88 4.99 14.68 -5.89
CA LEU A 88 5.59 15.62 -4.93
C LEU A 88 7.11 15.43 -4.80
N ARG A 89 7.58 14.19 -4.85
CA ARG A 89 9.01 13.85 -4.77
C ARG A 89 9.77 14.06 -6.06
N GLY A 90 9.09 14.25 -7.19
CA GLY A 90 9.72 14.32 -8.51
C GLY A 90 10.29 12.97 -8.98
N VAL A 91 9.72 11.84 -8.57
CA VAL A 91 10.22 10.48 -8.88
C VAL A 91 9.13 9.66 -9.57
N GLY A 92 9.44 9.02 -10.71
CA GLY A 92 8.53 8.16 -11.47
C GLY A 92 7.99 8.78 -12.76
N GLU A 93 7.37 7.97 -13.62
CA GLU A 93 6.70 8.45 -14.84
C GLU A 93 5.49 9.33 -14.43
N GLY A 94 5.45 10.57 -14.89
CA GLY A 94 4.42 11.55 -14.48
C GLY A 94 4.84 12.50 -13.35
N ALA A 95 6.06 12.38 -12.82
CA ALA A 95 6.66 13.32 -11.87
C ALA A 95 6.76 14.78 -12.39
N SER A 96 6.72 14.95 -13.72
CA SER A 96 6.70 16.26 -14.38
C SER A 96 5.31 16.83 -14.59
N MET A 97 4.25 16.13 -14.17
CA MET A 97 2.90 16.63 -14.23
C MET A 97 2.59 17.27 -12.88
N PRO A 98 2.76 18.60 -12.72
CA PRO A 98 1.95 19.25 -11.72
C PRO A 98 0.52 18.82 -12.04
N LEU A 99 -0.18 18.23 -11.07
CA LEU A 99 -1.63 18.40 -11.07
C LEU A 99 -1.74 19.92 -11.19
N GLU A 100 -2.21 20.41 -12.34
CA GLU A 100 -2.55 21.81 -12.48
C GLU A 100 -3.68 22.02 -11.48
N LEU A 101 -3.31 22.23 -10.21
CA LEU A 101 -4.21 22.70 -9.19
C LEU A 101 -4.73 23.99 -9.79
N PRO A 102 -6.01 24.03 -10.18
CA PRO A 102 -6.51 25.07 -11.05
C PRO A 102 -6.09 26.41 -10.49
N ALA A 103 -5.48 27.22 -11.36
CA ALA A 103 -4.87 28.51 -11.03
C ALA A 103 -5.75 29.25 -10.02
N GLU A 104 -5.15 29.60 -8.88
CA GLU A 104 -5.78 30.26 -7.73
C GLU A 104 -7.13 29.65 -7.29
N GLY A 105 -7.09 28.81 -6.24
CA GLY A 105 -8.31 28.32 -5.57
C GLY A 105 -8.58 26.82 -5.69
N GLY A 106 -7.64 26.04 -6.26
CA GLY A 106 -7.69 24.58 -6.21
C GLY A 106 -7.82 24.03 -4.79
N ARG A 107 -8.42 22.84 -4.66
CA ARG A 107 -8.60 22.11 -3.40
C ARG A 107 -8.24 20.65 -3.61
N VAL A 108 -7.73 20.02 -2.56
CA VAL A 108 -7.43 18.58 -2.55
C VAL A 108 -8.35 17.86 -1.60
N ALA A 109 -8.97 16.78 -2.07
CA ALA A 109 -9.72 15.84 -1.26
C ALA A 109 -8.94 14.51 -1.19
N ILE A 110 -8.67 14.02 0.02
CA ILE A 110 -8.10 12.70 0.25
C ILE A 110 -9.19 11.79 0.77
N VAL A 111 -9.49 10.70 0.06
CA VAL A 111 -10.49 9.72 0.46
C VAL A 111 -9.80 8.52 1.09
N GLN A 112 -10.14 8.20 2.33
CA GLN A 112 -9.63 7.04 3.05
C GLN A 112 -10.39 5.77 2.73
N CYS A 113 -9.77 4.64 3.06
CA CYS A 113 -10.39 3.32 2.97
C CYS A 113 -10.81 2.93 1.54
N VAL A 114 -10.23 3.56 0.52
CA VAL A 114 -10.38 3.09 -0.87
C VAL A 114 -9.80 1.67 -0.96
N CYS A 115 -10.61 0.73 -1.46
CA CYS A 115 -10.37 -0.72 -1.47
C CYS A 115 -10.28 -1.41 -0.09
N SER A 116 -10.27 -0.70 1.04
CA SER A 116 -10.04 -1.27 2.38
C SER A 116 -11.23 -1.06 3.30
N ARG A 117 -11.56 -2.03 4.15
CA ARG A 117 -12.81 -2.02 4.94
C ARG A 117 -14.04 -1.93 4.04
N ASP A 118 -13.95 -2.52 2.85
CA ASP A 118 -15.02 -2.62 1.87
C ASP A 118 -15.39 -4.10 1.70
N ALA A 119 -16.67 -4.42 1.76
CA ALA A 119 -17.17 -5.78 1.61
C ALA A 119 -17.11 -6.28 0.15
N GLY A 120 -17.05 -5.37 -0.82
CA GLY A 120 -16.86 -5.70 -2.25
C GLY A 120 -15.39 -5.94 -2.63
N GLU A 121 -14.45 -5.45 -1.82
CA GLU A 121 -13.01 -5.50 -2.07
C GLU A 121 -12.26 -6.13 -0.88
N LEU A 122 -11.45 -5.36 -0.14
CA LEU A 122 -10.67 -5.86 0.99
C LEU A 122 -11.41 -5.59 2.31
N PRO A 123 -11.84 -6.62 3.06
CA PRO A 123 -12.63 -6.45 4.28
C PRO A 123 -11.81 -5.96 5.49
N TYR A 124 -10.51 -5.74 5.33
CA TYR A 124 -9.59 -5.38 6.39
C TYR A 124 -9.09 -3.93 6.28
N CYS A 125 -8.58 -3.40 7.40
CA CYS A 125 -7.90 -2.12 7.43
C CYS A 125 -6.44 -2.26 6.97
N SER A 126 -6.03 -1.42 6.02
CA SER A 126 -4.62 -1.34 5.58
C SER A 126 -3.67 -0.73 6.62
N ARG A 127 -4.19 -0.11 7.70
CA ARG A 127 -3.49 0.44 8.89
C ARG A 127 -2.41 1.50 8.66
N VAL A 128 -1.96 1.70 7.43
CA VAL A 128 -0.93 2.69 7.06
C VAL A 128 -1.54 3.92 6.41
N CYS A 129 -2.71 3.78 5.77
CA CYS A 129 -3.33 4.83 4.96
C CYS A 129 -3.72 6.08 5.77
N CYS A 130 -4.11 5.95 7.03
CA CYS A 130 -4.43 7.08 7.92
C CYS A 130 -3.21 7.97 8.15
N ALA A 131 -2.13 7.40 8.73
CA ALA A 131 -0.88 8.13 8.98
C ALA A 131 -0.24 8.65 7.68
N TYR A 132 -0.29 7.85 6.61
CA TYR A 132 0.23 8.26 5.30
C TYR A 132 -0.50 9.47 4.74
N SER A 133 -1.83 9.53 4.84
CA SER A 133 -2.58 10.71 4.40
C SER A 133 -2.29 11.96 5.21
N ALA A 134 -2.08 11.82 6.52
CA ALA A 134 -1.70 12.95 7.36
C ALA A 134 -0.36 13.53 6.91
N ARG A 135 0.63 12.66 6.63
CA ARG A 135 1.92 13.07 6.06
C ARG A 135 1.74 13.77 4.72
N LEU A 136 0.97 13.16 3.81
CA LEU A 136 0.72 13.70 2.47
C LEU A 136 0.02 15.07 2.52
N ALA A 137 -0.96 15.23 3.41
CA ALA A 137 -1.68 16.49 3.59
C ALA A 137 -0.75 17.60 4.13
N LEU A 138 0.17 17.29 5.04
CA LEU A 138 1.18 18.24 5.52
C LEU A 138 2.12 18.64 4.39
N GLU A 139 2.65 17.67 3.65
CA GLU A 139 3.57 17.89 2.52
C GLU A 139 2.92 18.77 1.43
N LEU A 140 1.65 18.53 1.12
CA LEU A 140 0.88 19.37 0.19
C LEU A 140 0.79 20.83 0.64
N ARG A 141 0.62 21.07 1.94
CA ARG A 141 0.52 22.44 2.48
C ARG A 141 1.87 23.14 2.59
N GLU A 142 2.95 22.37 2.72
CA GLU A 142 4.32 22.89 2.66
C GLU A 142 4.69 23.29 1.23
N VAL A 143 4.39 22.44 0.25
CA VAL A 143 4.68 22.71 -1.18
C VAL A 143 3.74 23.78 -1.75
N TYR A 144 2.47 23.78 -1.35
CA TYR A 144 1.46 24.74 -1.79
C TYR A 144 0.85 25.50 -0.60
N PRO A 145 1.51 26.58 -0.12
CA PRO A 145 1.01 27.38 0.99
C PRO A 145 -0.41 27.90 0.72
N GLY A 146 -1.34 27.65 1.65
CA GLY A 146 -2.73 28.09 1.53
C GLY A 146 -3.65 27.12 0.79
N LEU A 147 -3.15 25.99 0.28
CA LEU A 147 -3.97 24.94 -0.34
C LEU A 147 -4.92 24.31 0.71
N PRO A 148 -6.25 24.35 0.49
CA PRO A 148 -7.18 23.59 1.31
C PRO A 148 -7.06 22.09 1.02
N VAL A 149 -6.87 21.30 2.07
CA VAL A 149 -6.79 19.83 2.02
C VAL A 149 -7.82 19.26 2.98
N ASP A 150 -8.78 18.51 2.45
CA ASP A 150 -9.83 17.86 3.20
C ASP A 150 -9.62 16.34 3.18
N VAL A 151 -9.66 15.69 4.35
CA VAL A 151 -9.50 14.23 4.47
C VAL A 151 -10.83 13.61 4.86
N PHE A 152 -11.39 12.78 3.99
CA PHE A 152 -12.62 12.03 4.23
C PHE A 152 -12.26 10.67 4.82
N TYR A 153 -12.65 10.42 6.05
CA TYR A 153 -12.35 9.18 6.78
C TYR A 153 -13.55 8.68 7.58
N MET A 154 -13.58 7.37 7.83
CA MET A 154 -14.52 6.77 8.79
C MET A 154 -13.99 6.88 10.21
N ASP A 155 -12.79 6.36 10.44
CA ASP A 155 -12.07 6.41 11.72
C ASP A 155 -10.59 6.71 11.46
N LEU A 156 -9.94 7.39 12.40
CA LEU A 156 -8.48 7.53 12.42
C LEU A 156 -7.87 6.37 13.21
N GLN A 157 -6.84 5.74 12.65
CA GLN A 157 -6.14 4.58 13.21
C GLN A 157 -4.69 4.90 13.55
#